data_AF-A0A845C886-F1
#
_entry.id   AF-A0A845C886-F1
#
_cell.length_a   1.000
_cell.length_b   1.000
_cell.length_c   1.000
_cell.angle_alpha   90.00
_cell.angle_beta   90.00
_cell.angle_gamma   90.00
#
_symmetry.space_group_name_H-M   'P 1'
#
loop_
_entity.id
_entity.type
_entity.pdbx_description
1 polymer ?
#
loop_
_entity_poly.entity_id
_entity_poly.type
_entity_poly.pdbx_seq_one_letter_code
_entity_poly.pdbx_strand_id
1 'polypeptide(L)'
;MAEKVTRVLHSQGLNRDKYDRLARIAVLCGQVRADAWQRCSGVSTVLFSPYEIRDAWMAEGCDWHGLPARLGKATLADALGNIAAAREAAKVPVKKAIRHRIRGDKIERERLYSLPSRTAGPRIRSCTGRCGSHGGAAGPM
;
A
#
# COMPACT_ATOMS: atom_id res chain seq x y z
N MET A 1 -14.79 -8.94 19.53
CA MET A 1 -14.11 -8.50 18.28
C MET A 1 -13.87 -9.74 17.44
N ALA A 2 -14.40 -9.79 16.21
CA ALA A 2 -14.27 -10.97 15.36
C ALA A 2 -12.81 -11.13 14.92
N GLU A 3 -12.20 -12.26 15.26
CA GLU A 3 -10.86 -12.62 14.82
C GLU A 3 -10.81 -12.65 13.29
N LYS A 4 -9.88 -11.92 12.69
CA LYS A 4 -9.75 -11.79 11.24
C LYS A 4 -9.04 -13.03 10.69
N VAL A 5 -9.77 -14.13 10.57
CA VAL A 5 -9.24 -15.40 10.06
C VAL A 5 -9.05 -15.30 8.54
N THR A 6 -7.81 -15.46 8.07
CA THR A 6 -7.53 -15.59 6.64
C THR A 6 -7.82 -17.03 6.22
N ARG A 7 -8.89 -17.24 5.44
CA ARG A 7 -9.24 -18.56 4.90
C ARG A 7 -8.71 -18.66 3.47
N VAL A 8 -7.76 -19.57 3.27
CA VAL A 8 -7.29 -19.93 1.92
C VAL A 8 -8.25 -20.97 1.36
N LEU A 9 -8.94 -20.63 0.27
CA LEU A 9 -9.86 -21.53 -0.41
C LEU A 9 -9.15 -22.14 -1.62
N HIS A 10 -9.19 -23.46 -1.72
CA HIS A 10 -8.70 -24.19 -2.88
C HIS A 10 -9.88 -24.69 -3.70
N SER A 11 -9.85 -24.46 -5.01
CA SER A 11 -10.81 -25.01 -5.96
C SER A 11 -10.08 -25.92 -6.94
N GLN A 12 -10.53 -27.15 -7.07
CA GLN A 12 -10.04 -28.09 -8.10
C GLN A 12 -11.02 -28.11 -9.27
N GLY A 13 -10.51 -28.21 -10.50
CA GLY A 13 -11.35 -28.29 -11.70
C GLY A 13 -12.05 -26.98 -12.09
N LEU A 14 -11.42 -25.82 -11.85
CA LEU A 14 -11.96 -24.55 -12.31
C LEU A 14 -11.96 -24.52 -13.85
N ASN A 15 -13.10 -24.16 -14.45
CA ASN A 15 -13.18 -23.94 -15.90
C ASN A 15 -12.09 -22.93 -16.33
N ARG A 16 -11.38 -23.25 -17.40
CA ARG A 16 -10.26 -22.45 -17.94
C ARG A 16 -10.63 -21.00 -18.18
N ASP A 17 -11.82 -20.72 -18.70
CA ASP A 17 -12.28 -19.34 -18.93
C ASP A 17 -12.45 -18.56 -17.62
N LYS A 18 -12.91 -19.23 -16.56
CA LYS A 18 -13.04 -18.63 -15.23
C LYS A 18 -11.66 -18.37 -14.63
N TYR A 19 -10.73 -19.32 -14.80
CA TYR A 19 -9.34 -19.14 -14.37
C TYR A 19 -8.70 -17.94 -15.07
N ASP A 20 -8.81 -17.84 -16.39
CA ASP A 20 -8.23 -16.75 -17.17
C ASP A 20 -8.82 -15.38 -16.79
N ARG A 21 -10.10 -15.34 -16.41
CA ARG A 21 -10.73 -14.12 -15.87
C ARG A 21 -10.16 -13.74 -14.50
N LEU A 22 -10.00 -14.71 -13.59
CA LEU A 22 -9.39 -14.47 -12.28
C LEU A 22 -7.93 -14.05 -12.39
N ALA A 23 -7.17 -14.67 -13.30
CA ALA A 23 -5.78 -14.32 -13.57
C ALA A 23 -5.65 -12.86 -14.05
N ARG A 24 -6.52 -12.43 -14.97
CA ARG A 24 -6.57 -11.02 -15.41
C ARG A 24 -6.90 -10.07 -14.27
N ILE A 25 -7.90 -10.39 -13.45
CA ILE A 25 -8.23 -9.61 -12.24
C ILE A 25 -7.03 -9.53 -11.29
N ALA A 26 -6.30 -10.63 -11.09
CA ALA A 26 -5.14 -10.67 -10.22
C ALA A 26 -4.00 -9.75 -10.70
N VAL A 27 -3.76 -9.70 -12.02
CA VAL A 27 -2.77 -8.79 -12.63
C VAL A 27 -3.16 -7.33 -12.41
N LEU A 28 -4.41 -6.97 -12.67
CA LEU A 28 -4.92 -5.61 -12.45
C LEU A 28 -4.84 -5.21 -10.97
N CYS A 29 -5.21 -6.11 -10.05
CA CYS A 29 -5.00 -5.89 -8.62
C CYS A 29 -3.50 -5.70 -8.28
N GLY A 30 -2.60 -6.40 -8.97
CA GLY A 30 -1.15 -6.22 -8.85
C GLY A 30 -0.69 -4.82 -9.21
N GLN A 31 -1.25 -4.22 -10.27
CA GLN A 31 -0.95 -2.85 -10.68
C GLN A 31 -1.39 -1.84 -9.62
N VAL A 32 -2.62 -1.97 -9.10
CA VAL A 32 -3.12 -1.12 -8.00
C VAL A 32 -2.22 -1.21 -6.77
N ARG A 33 -1.74 -2.42 -6.42
CA ARG A 33 -0.77 -2.58 -5.32
C ARG A 33 0.55 -1.88 -5.62
N ALA A 34 1.08 -2.03 -6.84
CA ALA A 34 2.32 -1.37 -7.23
C ALA A 34 2.21 0.15 -7.13
N ASP A 35 1.11 0.74 -7.61
CA ASP A 35 0.86 2.18 -7.50
C ASP A 35 0.78 2.65 -6.05
N ALA A 36 0.10 1.87 -5.20
CA ALA A 36 0.01 2.17 -3.77
C ALA A 36 1.39 2.17 -3.12
N TRP A 37 2.23 1.18 -3.43
CA TRP A 37 3.62 1.11 -2.95
C TRP A 37 4.48 2.26 -3.48
N GLN A 38 4.39 2.59 -4.76
CA GLN A 38 5.16 3.70 -5.34
C GLN A 38 4.80 5.02 -4.66
N ARG A 39 3.50 5.32 -4.49
CA ARG A 39 3.06 6.58 -3.87
C ARG A 39 3.29 6.63 -2.36
N CYS A 40 3.14 5.49 -1.66
CA CYS A 40 3.23 5.42 -0.19
C CYS A 40 4.58 4.92 0.35
N SER A 41 5.58 4.71 -0.51
CA SER A 41 6.93 4.30 -0.07
C SER A 41 7.71 5.44 0.60
N GLY A 42 7.32 6.71 0.36
CA GLY A 42 8.01 7.88 0.88
C GLY A 42 7.65 8.28 2.32
N VAL A 43 8.56 9.03 2.94
CA VAL A 43 8.42 9.56 4.32
C VAL A 43 7.20 10.49 4.47
N SER A 44 6.74 11.12 3.38
CA SER A 44 5.58 12.01 3.36
C SER A 44 4.26 11.31 3.72
N THR A 45 4.18 9.99 3.54
CA THR A 45 2.97 9.21 3.86
C THR A 45 3.05 8.51 5.21
N VAL A 46 4.08 8.80 6.03
CA VAL A 46 4.28 8.16 7.34
C VAL A 46 3.28 8.63 8.38
N LEU A 47 2.80 9.88 8.27
CA LEU A 47 1.84 10.44 9.22
C LEU A 47 0.37 10.21 8.87
N PHE A 48 0.08 9.80 7.63
CA PHE A 48 -1.28 9.58 7.21
C PHE A 48 -1.72 8.16 7.53
N SER A 49 -2.92 8.05 8.06
CA SER A 49 -3.60 6.77 8.22
C SER A 49 -3.93 6.17 6.84
N PRO A 50 -4.05 4.83 6.75
CA PRO A 50 -4.53 4.17 5.54
C PRO A 50 -5.87 4.73 5.02
N TYR A 51 -6.72 5.22 5.92
CA TYR A 51 -8.01 5.80 5.57
C TYR A 51 -7.87 7.17 4.91
N GLU A 52 -7.03 8.05 5.46
CA GLU A 52 -6.78 9.37 4.88
C GLU A 52 -6.15 9.28 3.49
N ILE A 53 -5.20 8.36 3.30
CA ILE A 53 -4.58 8.12 1.99
C ILE A 53 -5.63 7.62 0.98
N ARG A 54 -6.48 6.68 1.40
CA ARG A 54 -7.57 6.16 0.57
C ARG A 54 -8.53 7.27 0.17
N ASP A 55 -8.95 8.09 1.13
CA ASP A 55 -9.97 9.13 0.89
C ASP A 55 -9.40 10.25 -0.01
N ALA A 56 -8.11 10.59 0.15
CA ALA A 56 -7.41 11.48 -0.78
C ALA A 56 -7.37 10.89 -2.22
N TRP A 57 -7.05 9.61 -2.37
CA TRP A 57 -7.10 8.94 -3.68
C TRP A 57 -8.49 8.87 -4.28
N MET A 58 -9.53 8.71 -3.46
CA MET A 58 -10.92 8.75 -3.92
C MET A 58 -11.32 10.15 -4.40
N ALA A 59 -10.86 11.21 -3.73
CA ALA A 59 -11.11 12.60 -4.11
C ALA A 59 -10.37 12.99 -5.41
N GLU A 60 -9.19 12.40 -5.66
CA GLU A 60 -8.38 12.63 -6.86
C GLU A 60 -8.92 11.92 -8.12
N GLY A 61 -9.91 11.03 -7.99
CA GLY A 61 -10.47 10.29 -9.13
C GLY A 61 -9.52 9.23 -9.69
N CYS A 62 -9.11 8.28 -8.84
CA CYS A 62 -8.20 7.20 -9.24
C CYS A 62 -8.76 6.33 -10.38
N ASP A 63 -7.89 6.06 -11.37
CA ASP A 63 -8.10 4.99 -12.33
C ASP A 63 -7.79 3.63 -11.67
N TRP A 64 -8.74 2.71 -11.78
CA TRP A 64 -8.62 1.34 -11.26
C TRP A 64 -8.07 0.37 -12.29
N HIS A 65 -7.49 0.85 -13.40
CA HIS A 65 -6.97 0.04 -14.51
C HIS A 65 -8.06 -0.86 -15.13
N GLY A 66 -9.30 -0.37 -15.19
CA GLY A 66 -10.46 -1.13 -15.65
C GLY A 66 -11.04 -2.13 -14.63
N LEU A 67 -10.54 -2.15 -13.39
CA LEU A 67 -11.10 -2.97 -12.32
C LEU A 67 -12.41 -2.37 -11.77
N PRO A 68 -13.41 -3.20 -11.41
CA PRO A 68 -14.58 -2.69 -10.69
C PRO A 68 -14.17 -1.96 -9.40
N ALA A 69 -14.75 -0.78 -9.18
CA ALA A 69 -14.38 0.10 -8.06
C ALA A 69 -14.44 -0.60 -6.68
N ARG A 70 -15.35 -1.57 -6.50
CA ARG A 70 -15.43 -2.38 -5.27
C ARG A 70 -14.14 -3.18 -5.02
N LEU A 71 -13.60 -3.83 -6.06
CA LEU A 71 -12.37 -4.61 -5.96
C LEU A 71 -11.14 -3.69 -5.83
N GLY A 72 -11.15 -2.56 -6.53
CA GLY A 72 -10.09 -1.56 -6.45
C GLY A 72 -9.94 -1.00 -5.04
N LYS A 73 -11.05 -0.53 -4.44
CA LYS A 73 -11.09 -0.03 -3.06
C LYS A 73 -10.62 -1.06 -2.04
N ALA A 74 -11.06 -2.31 -2.18
CA ALA A 74 -10.65 -3.40 -1.29
C ALA A 74 -9.15 -3.69 -1.40
N THR A 75 -8.64 -3.76 -2.63
CA THR A 75 -7.21 -4.01 -2.91
C THR A 75 -6.34 -2.88 -2.38
N LEU A 76 -6.78 -1.63 -2.53
CA LEU A 76 -6.09 -0.47 -1.98
C LEU A 76 -6.03 -0.50 -0.47
N ALA A 77 -7.16 -0.75 0.20
CA ALA A 77 -7.20 -0.82 1.65
C ALA A 77 -6.28 -1.92 2.19
N ASP A 78 -6.25 -3.08 1.51
CA ASP A 78 -5.34 -4.18 1.82
C ASP A 78 -3.86 -3.78 1.62
N ALA A 79 -3.54 -3.15 0.48
CA ALA A 79 -2.19 -2.69 0.18
C ALA A 79 -1.67 -1.68 1.22
N LEU A 80 -2.49 -0.70 1.62
CA LEU A 80 -2.13 0.28 2.63
C LEU A 80 -1.96 -0.35 4.01
N GLY A 81 -2.79 -1.35 4.35
CA GLY A 81 -2.62 -2.17 5.55
C GLY A 81 -1.28 -2.91 5.56
N ASN A 82 -0.91 -3.53 4.44
CA ASN A 82 0.38 -4.21 4.28
C ASN A 82 1.56 -3.25 4.39
N ILE A 83 1.47 -2.04 3.84
CA ILE A 83 2.50 -1.00 3.96
C ILE A 83 2.66 -0.57 5.42
N ALA A 84 1.55 -0.35 6.14
CA ALA A 84 1.59 -0.02 7.56
C ALA A 84 2.22 -1.15 8.38
N ALA A 85 1.83 -2.40 8.13
CA ALA A 85 2.42 -3.57 8.78
C ALA A 85 3.92 -3.72 8.49
N ALA A 86 4.34 -3.52 7.25
CA ALA A 86 5.74 -3.56 6.85
C ALA A 86 6.57 -2.48 7.55
N ARG A 87 6.03 -1.27 7.73
CA ARG A 87 6.68 -0.19 8.50
C ARG A 87 6.86 -0.56 9.97
N GLU A 88 5.84 -1.12 10.61
CA GLU A 88 5.96 -1.58 12.00
C GLU A 88 6.96 -2.73 12.12
N ALA A 89 6.96 -3.68 11.17
CA ALA A 89 7.91 -4.78 11.12
C ALA A 89 9.35 -4.27 10.96
N ALA A 90 9.58 -3.22 10.15
CA ALA A 90 10.90 -2.61 9.97
C ALA A 90 11.46 -1.98 11.26
N LYS A 91 10.62 -1.63 12.25
CA LYS A 91 11.09 -1.14 13.55
C LYS A 91 11.75 -2.22 14.39
N VAL A 92 11.40 -3.49 14.19
CA VAL A 92 11.93 -4.63 14.96
C VAL A 92 13.46 -4.78 14.83
N PRO A 93 14.04 -4.86 13.61
CA PRO A 93 15.50 -4.96 13.46
C PRO A 93 16.22 -3.72 13.98
N VAL A 94 15.63 -2.52 13.82
CA VAL A 94 16.20 -1.27 14.33
C VAL A 94 16.27 -1.29 15.86
N LYS A 95 15.18 -1.66 16.53
CA LYS A 95 15.14 -1.80 18.00
C LYS A 95 16.14 -2.84 18.48
N LYS A 96 16.29 -3.96 17.77
CA LYS A 96 17.30 -4.98 18.07
C LYS A 96 18.72 -4.42 17.96
N ALA A 97 19.03 -3.67 16.90
CA ALA A 97 20.34 -3.05 16.71
C ALA A 97 20.67 -2.01 17.81
N ILE A 98 19.70 -1.16 18.17
CA ILE A 98 19.84 -0.20 19.27
C ILE A 98 20.14 -0.93 20.58
N ARG A 99 19.39 -1.99 20.90
CA ARG A 99 19.59 -2.80 22.12
C ARG A 99 20.97 -3.46 22.17
N HIS A 100 21.49 -3.91 21.02
CA HIS A 100 22.82 -4.51 20.95
C HIS A 100 23.95 -3.48 21.14
N ARG A 101 23.78 -2.26 20.61
CA ARG A 101 24.79 -1.19 20.68
C ARG A 101 24.79 -0.47 22.03
N ILE A 102 23.64 -0.34 22.67
CA ILE A 102 23.48 0.42 23.93
C ILE A 102 22.96 -0.54 25.00
N ARG A 103 23.90 -1.19 25.70
CA ARG A 103 23.61 -2.15 26.77
C ARG A 103 23.39 -1.50 28.14
N GLY A 104 24.13 -0.44 28.45
CA GLY A 104 24.19 0.15 29.81
C GLY A 104 23.31 1.38 30.02
N ASP A 105 23.13 2.22 29.00
CA ASP A 105 22.39 3.48 29.15
C ASP A 105 20.90 3.29 28.80
N LYS A 106 20.07 3.22 29.85
CA LYS A 106 18.62 3.05 29.73
C LYS A 106 17.95 4.31 29.16
N ILE A 107 18.46 5.50 29.51
CA ILE A 107 17.88 6.79 29.12
C ILE A 107 18.10 7.02 27.63
N GLU A 108 19.33 6.80 27.16
CA GLU A 108 19.64 6.96 25.73
C GLU A 108 18.93 5.91 24.86
N ARG A 109 18.74 4.70 25.38
CA ARG A 109 17.96 3.67 24.69
C ARG A 109 16.48 4.04 24.52
N GLU A 110 15.85 4.61 25.55
CA GLU A 110 14.45 5.07 25.48
C GLU A 110 14.31 6.25 24.52
N ARG A 111 15.28 7.18 24.52
CA ARG A 111 15.34 8.27 23.54
C ARG A 111 15.41 7.76 22.11
N LEU A 112 16.28 6.80 21.82
CA LEU A 112 16.46 6.25 20.47
C LEU A 112 15.25 5.42 20.00
N TYR A 113 14.51 4.79 20.91
CA TYR A 113 13.23 4.14 20.57
C TYR A 113 12.12 5.13 20.21
N SER A 114 12.21 6.38 20.66
CA SER A 114 11.22 7.42 20.35
C SER A 114 11.47 8.15 19.01
N LEU A 115 12.68 8.06 18.45
CA LEU A 115 13.00 8.73 17.18
C LEU A 115 12.25 8.17 15.96
N PRO A 116 12.10 6.84 15.79
CA PRO A 116 11.33 6.27 14.68
C PRO A 116 9.84 6.62 14.71
N SER A 117 9.32 7.09 15.85
CA SER A 117 7.92 7.51 16.01
C SER A 117 7.67 9.01 15.78
N ARG A 118 8.73 9.83 15.58
CA ARG A 118 8.64 11.30 15.68
C ARG A 118 8.72 12.05 14.36
N THR A 119 8.57 11.39 13.22
CA THR A 119 8.66 12.04 11.90
C THR A 119 7.49 13.01 11.67
N ALA A 120 7.72 14.30 11.89
CA ALA A 120 6.83 15.39 11.49
C ALA A 120 6.65 15.40 9.96
N GLY A 121 5.41 15.56 9.48
CA GLY A 121 5.03 15.24 8.11
C GLY A 121 4.77 16.46 7.24
N PRO A 122 5.34 16.52 6.02
CA PRO A 122 4.95 17.44 4.97
C PRO A 122 3.67 16.97 4.23
N ARG A 123 3.01 17.90 3.53
CA ARG A 123 1.83 17.64 2.67
C ARG A 123 2.10 16.51 1.66
N ILE A 124 1.08 15.66 1.44
CA ILE A 124 1.04 14.70 0.33
C ILE A 124 1.27 15.50 -0.96
N ARG A 125 2.31 15.16 -1.73
CA ARG A 125 2.56 15.78 -3.03
C ARG A 125 1.37 15.49 -3.93
N SER A 126 0.65 16.53 -4.31
CA SER A 126 -0.40 16.48 -5.30
C SER A 126 0.18 16.00 -6.64
N CYS A 127 -0.56 15.11 -7.29
CA CYS A 127 -0.24 14.58 -8.59
C CYS A 127 -0.15 15.70 -9.63
N THR A 128 1.07 16.07 -10.03
CA THR A 128 1.33 16.60 -11.37
C THR A 128 2.39 15.71 -12.01
N GLY A 129 1.97 14.93 -13.01
CA GLY A 129 2.89 14.23 -13.89
C GLY A 129 2.65 12.73 -13.98
N ARG A 130 2.25 12.32 -15.19
CA ARG A 130 2.32 10.96 -15.76
C ARG A 130 1.10 10.07 -15.56
N CYS A 131 -0.08 10.62 -15.83
CA CYS A 131 -1.16 9.83 -16.43
C CYS A 131 -0.80 9.70 -17.92
N GLY A 132 -0.22 8.57 -18.31
CA GLY A 132 0.07 8.28 -19.72
C GLY A 132 -1.23 8.18 -20.50
N SER A 133 -1.55 9.22 -21.26
CA SER A 133 -2.54 9.19 -22.31
C SER A 133 -2.08 8.24 -23.41
N HIS A 134 -2.60 7.02 -23.41
CA HIS A 134 -2.61 6.13 -24.58
C HIS A 134 -4.07 5.95 -25.01
N GLY A 135 -4.63 7.02 -25.56
CA GLY A 135 -5.87 6.99 -26.34
C GLY A 135 -5.50 7.22 -27.79
N GLY A 136 -5.66 6.18 -28.61
CA GLY A 136 -5.26 6.14 -30.01
C GLY A 136 -5.95 7.21 -30.86
N ALA A 137 -5.15 7.86 -31.70
CA ALA A 137 -5.65 8.59 -32.85
C ALA A 137 -6.12 7.57 -33.90
N ALA A 138 -7.43 7.31 -33.92
CA ALA A 138 -8.10 6.82 -35.12
C ALA A 138 -8.34 8.04 -36.03
N GLY A 139 -7.55 8.16 -37.09
CA GLY A 139 -7.82 9.13 -38.16
C GLY A 139 -8.97 8.66 -39.04
N PRO A 140 -9.67 9.58 -39.69
CA PRO A 140 -10.34 9.31 -40.95
C PRO A 140 -9.67 10.11 -42.08
N MET A 141 -9.26 9.41 -43.14
CA MET A 141 -9.40 9.74 -44.57
C MET A 141 -8.77 8.62 -45.39
#